data_AF-A0A963NPH3-F1
#
_entry.id   AF-A0A963NPH3-F1
#
_cell.length_a   1.000
_cell.length_b   1.000
_cell.length_c   1.000
_cell.angle_alpha   90.00
_cell.angle_beta   90.00
_cell.angle_gamma   90.00
#
_symmetry.space_group_name_H-M   'P 1'
#
loop_
_entity.id
_entity.type
_entity.pdbx_description
1 polymer ?
#
loop_
_entity_poly.entity_id
_entity_poly.type
_entity_poly.pdbx_seq_one_letter_code
_entity_poly.pdbx_strand_id
1 'polypeptide(L)'
;AARMDGAGPMRFFWDVLLPLSRTSIAALFVIQFIYGWNQYLWPLLVTTSEDMYPVVMGIKRMISGGDAANDWNIIMATAVLAMIPPALVVLLMQKWFVKGLVDSEK
;
A
#
# COMPACT_ATOMS: atom_id res chain seq x y z
N ALA A 1 -19.34 29.59 -8.10
CA ALA A 1 -20.42 29.42 -7.11
C ALA A 1 -19.89 29.47 -5.66
N ALA A 2 -18.87 28.69 -5.28
CA ALA A 2 -18.40 28.58 -3.88
C ALA A 2 -17.75 29.84 -3.23
N ARG A 3 -17.48 30.92 -3.98
CA ARG A 3 -17.08 32.20 -3.39
C ARG A 3 -18.26 33.09 -2.98
N MET A 4 -19.49 32.77 -3.39
CA MET A 4 -20.68 33.61 -3.12
C MET A 4 -21.47 33.21 -1.88
N ASP A 5 -21.33 31.99 -1.35
CA ASP A 5 -22.27 31.44 -0.34
C ASP A 5 -21.77 31.45 1.12
N GLY A 6 -20.67 32.12 1.44
CA GLY A 6 -20.26 32.30 2.85
C GLY A 6 -19.93 31.01 3.64
N ALA A 7 -19.82 29.86 2.96
CA ALA A 7 -19.37 28.62 3.57
C ALA A 7 -17.86 28.73 3.87
N GLY A 8 -17.50 28.75 5.16
CA GLY A 8 -16.12 28.96 5.61
C GLY A 8 -15.11 28.01 4.94
N PRO A 9 -13.80 28.37 4.90
CA PRO A 9 -12.76 27.67 4.14
C PRO A 9 -12.70 26.16 4.39
N MET A 10 -12.97 25.74 5.64
CA MET A 10 -12.98 24.33 6.02
C MET A 10 -14.13 23.56 5.37
N ARG A 11 -15.30 24.18 5.21
CA ARG A 11 -16.46 23.55 4.58
C ARG A 11 -16.25 23.35 3.08
N PHE A 12 -15.66 24.32 2.40
CA PHE A 12 -15.22 24.15 1.00
C PHE A 12 -14.19 23.02 0.82
N PHE A 13 -13.26 22.88 1.76
CA PHE A 13 -12.28 21.80 1.74
C PHE A 13 -12.94 20.41 1.79
N TRP A 14 -13.84 20.19 2.74
CA TRP A 14 -14.53 18.89 2.90
C TRP A 14 -15.58 18.63 1.81
N ASP A 15 -16.37 19.64 1.43
CA ASP A 15 -17.52 19.45 0.56
C ASP A 15 -17.16 19.46 -0.94
N VAL A 16 -16.06 20.10 -1.33
CA VAL A 16 -15.69 20.27 -2.75
C VAL A 16 -14.33 19.67 -3.08
N LEU A 17 -13.28 20.05 -2.36
CA LEU A 17 -11.90 19.62 -2.66
C LEU A 17 -11.69 18.13 -2.41
N LEU A 18 -12.08 17.62 -1.23
CA LEU A 18 -11.90 16.22 -0.86
C LEU A 18 -12.58 15.21 -1.78
N PRO A 19 -13.88 15.35 -2.14
CA PRO A 19 -14.54 14.42 -3.04
C PRO A 19 -13.96 14.47 -4.45
N LEU A 20 -13.53 15.64 -4.92
CA LEU A 20 -12.88 15.80 -6.21
C LEU A 20 -11.51 15.10 -6.25
N SER A 21 -10.73 15.19 -5.16
CA SER A 21 -9.41 14.55 -5.05
C SER A 21 -9.47 13.07 -4.64
N ARG A 22 -10.64 12.50 -4.38
CA ARG A 22 -10.79 11.12 -3.89
C ARG A 22 -10.13 10.08 -4.81
N THR A 23 -10.21 10.28 -6.12
CA THR A 23 -9.59 9.39 -7.12
C THR A 23 -8.06 9.51 -7.10
N SER A 24 -7.53 10.73 -7.03
CA SER A 24 -6.08 10.98 -6.91
C SER A 24 -5.51 10.44 -5.59
N ILE A 25 -6.23 10.63 -4.48
CA ILE A 25 -5.85 10.10 -3.16
C ILE A 25 -5.82 8.57 -3.18
N ALA A 26 -6.81 7.93 -3.83
CA ALA A 26 -6.84 6.48 -3.97
C ALA A 26 -5.64 5.95 -4.78
N ALA A 27 -5.28 6.62 -5.89
CA ALA A 27 -4.12 6.24 -6.69
C ALA A 27 -2.81 6.37 -5.89
N LEU A 28 -2.62 7.51 -5.20
CA LEU A 28 -1.46 7.71 -4.33
C LEU A 28 -1.41 6.70 -3.18
N PHE A 29 -2.55 6.37 -2.58
CA PHE A 29 -2.65 5.35 -1.54
C PHE A 29 -2.15 3.99 -2.03
N VAL A 30 -2.55 3.54 -3.22
CA VAL A 30 -2.07 2.26 -3.79
C VAL A 30 -0.56 2.29 -3.99
N ILE A 31 -0.03 3.36 -4.59
CA ILE A 31 1.41 3.50 -4.83
C ILE A 31 2.18 3.46 -3.50
N GLN A 32 1.72 4.25 -2.52
CA GLN A 32 2.37 4.33 -1.21
C GLN A 32 2.26 3.01 -0.43
N PHE A 33 1.13 2.31 -0.54
CA PHE A 33 0.92 1.01 0.08
C PHE A 33 1.89 -0.02 -0.49
N ILE A 34 1.98 -0.14 -1.82
CA ILE A 34 2.91 -1.07 -2.48
C ILE A 34 4.35 -0.72 -2.10
N TYR A 35 4.70 0.56 -2.11
CA TYR A 35 6.01 1.04 -1.72
C TYR A 35 6.35 0.68 -0.28
N GLY A 36 5.42 0.90 0.65
CA GLY A 36 5.56 0.56 2.07
C GLY A 36 5.65 -0.94 2.33
N TRP A 37 4.81 -1.73 1.65
CA TRP A 37 4.75 -3.19 1.78
C TRP A 37 6.05 -3.86 1.29
N ASN A 38 6.66 -3.33 0.24
CA ASN A 38 7.92 -3.83 -0.31
C ASN A 38 9.17 -3.24 0.37
N GLN A 39 9.03 -2.43 1.42
CA GLN A 39 10.19 -1.90 2.13
C GLN A 39 10.97 -3.01 2.83
N TYR A 40 12.22 -3.19 2.42
CA TYR A 40 13.15 -4.15 3.04
C TYR A 40 14.26 -3.47 3.84
N LEU A 41 14.91 -2.44 3.27
CA LEU A 41 16.09 -1.82 3.86
C LEU A 41 15.77 -1.02 5.13
N TRP A 42 14.70 -0.24 5.11
CA TRP A 42 14.35 0.63 6.25
C TRP A 42 13.97 -0.17 7.50
N PRO A 43 13.10 -1.20 7.43
CA PRO A 43 12.83 -2.07 8.58
C PRO A 43 14.09 -2.78 9.06
N LEU A 44 14.92 -3.32 8.16
CA LEU A 44 16.15 -4.03 8.54
C LEU A 44 17.10 -3.17 9.39
N LEU A 45 17.17 -1.87 9.12
CA LEU A 45 18.04 -0.93 9.83
C LEU A 45 17.44 -0.46 11.16
N VAL A 46 16.11 -0.42 11.29
CA VAL A 46 15.42 0.19 12.44
C VAL A 46 14.92 -0.85 13.44
N THR A 47 14.51 -2.04 12.99
CA THR A 47 13.91 -3.06 13.86
C THR A 47 14.97 -3.95 14.46
N THR A 48 15.04 -3.99 15.79
CA THR A 48 15.93 -4.89 16.55
C THR A 48 15.23 -6.15 17.07
N SER A 49 13.89 -6.18 17.06
CA SER A 49 13.07 -7.28 17.58
C SER A 49 12.28 -7.99 16.47
N GLU A 50 12.20 -9.33 16.56
CA GLU A 50 11.65 -10.19 15.49
C GLU A 50 10.13 -10.03 15.27
N ASP A 51 9.41 -9.59 16.31
CA ASP A 51 7.97 -9.33 16.30
C ASP A 51 7.57 -8.12 15.45
N MET A 52 8.52 -7.23 15.16
CA MET A 52 8.31 -6.03 14.34
C MET A 52 8.72 -6.24 12.88
N TYR A 53 9.10 -7.46 12.50
CA TYR A 53 9.63 -7.71 11.16
C TYR A 53 8.51 -7.75 10.12
N PRO A 54 8.64 -7.01 9.01
CA PRO A 54 7.77 -7.17 7.87
C PRO A 54 7.81 -8.61 7.35
N VAL A 55 6.69 -9.09 6.81
CA VAL A 55 6.56 -10.45 6.25
C VAL A 55 7.67 -10.78 5.25
N VAL A 56 8.10 -9.79 4.44
CA VAL A 56 9.20 -9.94 3.47
C VAL A 56 10.53 -10.28 4.15
N MET A 57 10.81 -9.69 5.31
CA MET A 57 12.01 -10.00 6.09
C MET A 57 11.90 -11.37 6.77
N GLY A 58 10.71 -11.71 7.27
CA GLY A 58 10.42 -13.04 7.81
C GLY A 58 10.69 -14.16 6.80
N ILE A 59 10.19 -14.02 5.56
CA ILE A 59 10.45 -14.97 4.47
C ILE A 59 11.95 -15.10 4.19
N LYS A 60 12.69 -13.99 4.17
CA LYS A 60 14.14 -14.02 3.92
C LYS A 60 14.92 -14.74 5.03
N ARG A 61 14.47 -14.68 6.28
CA ARG A 61 15.09 -15.43 7.39
C ARG A 61 14.78 -16.92 7.35
N MET A 62 13.63 -17.31 6.78
CA MET A 62 13.31 -18.73 6.55
C MET A 62 14.25 -19.36 5.50
N ILE A 63 14.74 -18.56 4.55
CA ILE A 63 15.79 -18.96 3.62
C ILE A 63 17.13 -18.86 4.37
N SER A 64 17.37 -19.78 5.29
CA SER A 64 18.61 -19.79 6.06
C SER A 64 19.76 -20.30 5.17
N GLY A 65 20.88 -19.59 5.17
CA GLY A 65 22.10 -19.95 4.44
C GLY A 65 23.02 -20.91 5.20
N GLY A 66 22.47 -21.76 6.06
CA GLY A 66 23.22 -22.77 6.83
C GLY A 66 23.00 -24.19 6.28
N ASP A 67 23.65 -25.18 6.91
CA ASP A 67 23.61 -26.62 6.51
C ASP A 67 22.22 -27.29 6.61
N ALA A 68 21.19 -26.57 7.05
CA ALA A 68 19.83 -27.08 7.13
C ALA A 68 19.14 -27.00 5.75
N ALA A 69 18.45 -28.07 5.36
CA ALA A 69 17.63 -28.05 4.16
C ALA A 69 16.50 -27.03 4.33
N ASN A 70 16.41 -26.08 3.39
CA ASN A 70 15.32 -25.11 3.38
C ASN A 70 14.01 -25.78 2.93
N ASP A 71 12.96 -25.68 3.74
CA ASP A 71 11.62 -26.16 3.43
C ASP A 71 10.93 -25.24 2.41
N TRP A 72 11.29 -25.39 1.14
CA TRP A 72 10.80 -24.57 0.02
C TRP A 72 9.28 -24.55 -0.10
N ASN A 73 8.61 -25.65 0.25
CA ASN A 73 7.15 -25.73 0.32
C ASN A 73 6.57 -24.70 1.30
N ILE A 74 7.15 -24.58 2.50
CA ILE A 74 6.70 -23.63 3.52
C ILE A 74 7.06 -22.20 3.11
N ILE A 75 8.28 -21.98 2.60
CA ILE A 75 8.74 -20.66 2.14
C ILE A 75 7.83 -20.12 1.03
N MET A 76 7.52 -20.95 0.04
CA MET A 76 6.64 -20.57 -1.07
C MET A 76 5.19 -20.37 -0.61
N ALA A 77 4.68 -21.19 0.31
CA ALA A 77 3.35 -20.98 0.90
C ALA A 77 3.27 -19.62 1.62
N THR A 78 4.28 -19.27 2.42
CA THR A 78 4.36 -17.97 3.10
C THR A 78 4.46 -16.83 2.10
N ALA A 79 5.23 -16.98 1.03
CA ALA A 79 5.32 -15.97 -0.04
C ALA A 79 3.98 -15.74 -0.73
N VAL A 80 3.21 -16.80 -1.01
CA VAL A 80 1.85 -16.68 -1.56
C VAL A 80 0.93 -15.94 -0.60
N LEU A 81 0.96 -16.29 0.70
CA LEU A 81 0.18 -15.59 1.72
C LEU A 81 0.57 -14.10 1.84
N ALA A 82 1.86 -13.80 1.73
CA ALA A 82 2.38 -12.43 1.77
C ALA A 82 1.93 -11.56 0.59
N MET A 83 1.59 -12.17 -0.55
CA MET A 83 1.05 -11.47 -1.72
C MET A 83 -0.45 -11.18 -1.63
N ILE A 84 -1.18 -11.85 -0.72
CA ILE A 84 -2.64 -11.66 -0.59
C ILE A 84 -3.01 -10.21 -0.26
N PRO A 85 -2.41 -9.54 0.75
CA PRO A 85 -2.76 -8.17 1.09
C PRO A 85 -2.54 -7.16 -0.06
N PRO A 86 -1.37 -7.08 -0.71
CA PRO A 86 -1.20 -6.16 -1.84
C PRO A 86 -2.09 -6.51 -3.02
N ALA A 87 -2.34 -7.79 -3.30
CA ALA A 87 -3.27 -8.19 -4.35
C ALA A 87 -4.70 -7.70 -4.04
N LEU A 88 -5.17 -7.84 -2.81
CA LEU A 88 -6.48 -7.34 -2.39
C LEU A 88 -6.58 -5.82 -2.51
N VAL A 89 -5.56 -5.08 -2.10
CA VAL A 89 -5.53 -3.62 -2.23
C VAL A 89 -5.66 -3.21 -3.70
N VAL A 90 -4.89 -3.84 -4.59
CA VAL A 90 -4.96 -3.56 -6.03
C VAL A 90 -6.34 -3.91 -6.59
N LEU A 91 -6.89 -5.07 -6.27
CA LEU A 91 -8.20 -5.51 -6.77
C LEU A 91 -9.35 -4.60 -6.31
N LEU A 92 -9.30 -4.09 -5.09
CA LEU A 92 -10.30 -3.17 -4.56
C LEU A 92 -10.15 -1.77 -5.17
N MET A 93 -8.91 -1.31 -5.38
CA MET A 93 -8.60 0.05 -5.84
C MET A 93 -8.59 0.19 -7.36
N GLN A 94 -8.51 -0.90 -8.14
CA GLN A 94 -8.42 -0.88 -9.61
C GLN A 94 -9.51 -0.01 -10.25
N LYS A 95 -10.75 -0.05 -9.72
CA LYS A 95 -11.87 0.72 -10.27
C LYS A 95 -11.68 2.22 -10.11
N TRP A 96 -11.08 2.65 -8.99
CA TRP A 96 -10.80 4.07 -8.73
C TRP A 96 -9.55 4.55 -9.44
N PHE A 97 -8.56 3.67 -9.59
CA PHE A 97 -7.34 3.93 -10.35
C PHE A 97 -7.65 4.17 -11.83
N VAL A 98 -8.46 3.30 -12.45
CA VAL A 98 -8.92 3.47 -13.84
C VAL A 98 -9.73 4.75 -14.00
N LYS A 99 -10.62 5.05 -13.05
CA LYS A 99 -11.43 6.29 -13.09
C LYS A 99 -10.56 7.55 -12.94
N GLY A 100 -9.54 7.51 -12.08
CA GLY A 100 -8.61 8.64 -11.87
C GLY A 100 -7.67 8.91 -13.04
N LEU A 101 -7.21 7.87 -13.74
CA LEU A 101 -6.43 8.03 -14.98
C LEU A 101 -7.26 8.60 -16.13
N VAL A 102 -8.49 8.10 -16.31
CA VAL A 102 -9.37 8.53 -17.40
C VAL A 102 -9.88 9.96 -17.21
N ASP A 103 -10.17 10.40 -15.98
CA ASP A 103 -10.56 11.81 -15.71
C ASP A 103 -9.38 12.79 -15.81
N SER A 104 -8.13 12.33 -15.68
CA SER A 104 -6.95 13.19 -15.84
C SER A 104 -6.64 13.56 -17.30
N GLU A 105 -7.28 12.90 -18.27
CA GLU A 105 -7.06 13.08 -19.72
C GLU A 105 -8.08 14.01 -20.38
N LYS A 106 -8.98 14.65 -19.62
CA LYS A 106 -9.93 15.68 -20.08
C LYS A 106 -9.66 17.04 -19.44
#